data_AF-A0A8J6NWB2-F1
#
_entry.id   AF-A0A8J6NWB2-F1
#
_cell.length_a   1.000
_cell.length_b   1.000
_cell.length_c   1.000
_cell.angle_alpha   90.00
_cell.angle_beta   90.00
_cell.angle_gamma   90.00
#
_symmetry.space_group_name_H-M   'P 1'
#
loop_
_entity.id
_entity.type
_entity.pdbx_description
1 polymer ?
#
loop_
_entity_poly.entity_id
_entity_poly.type
_entity_poly.pdbx_seq_one_letter_code
_entity_poly.pdbx_strand_id
1 'polypeptide(L)' 'MNQFDGDLMLALAAYHAGSSKVRLYRGVPPFKATKKYIKKVFEYYQIYQNRTAANNIGVAS' A
#
# COMPACT_ATOMS: atom_id res chain seq x y z
N MET A 1 9.91 -8.99 -3.92
CA MET A 1 9.05 -7.91 -4.48
C MET A 1 8.68 -8.14 -5.96
N ASN A 2 8.98 -9.30 -6.55
CA ASN A 2 8.86 -9.49 -8.01
C ASN A 2 7.55 -10.16 -8.48
N GLN A 3 6.62 -10.50 -7.57
CA GLN A 3 5.37 -11.17 -7.96
C GLN A 3 4.34 -10.22 -8.59
N PHE A 4 4.46 -8.92 -8.31
CA PHE A 4 3.54 -7.88 -8.78
C PHE A 4 4.28 -6.69 -9.35
N ASP A 5 5.51 -6.89 -9.86
CA ASP A 5 6.29 -5.86 -10.56
C ASP A 5 6.45 -4.53 -9.80
N GLY A 6 6.56 -4.61 -8.47
CA GLY A 6 6.64 -3.42 -7.62
C GLY A 6 5.33 -2.69 -7.39
N ASP A 7 4.19 -3.17 -7.91
CA ASP A 7 2.87 -2.64 -7.62
C ASP A 7 2.53 -2.90 -6.13
N LEU A 8 2.70 -1.85 -5.34
CA LEU A 8 2.44 -1.85 -3.91
C LEU A 8 0.98 -2.20 -3.59
N MET A 9 0.02 -1.77 -4.42
CA MET A 9 -1.40 -2.03 -4.19
C MET A 9 -1.71 -3.53 -4.35
N LEU A 10 -1.16 -4.17 -5.39
CA LEU A 10 -1.32 -5.60 -5.60
C LEU A 10 -0.56 -6.42 -4.55
N ALA A 11 0.61 -5.96 -4.11
CA ALA A 11 1.36 -6.59 -3.03
C ALA A 11 0.58 -6.57 -1.70
N LEU A 12 -0.01 -5.42 -1.34
CA LEU A 12 -0.85 -5.29 -0.14
C LEU A 12 -2.13 -6.11 -0.24
N ALA A 13 -2.75 -6.15 -1.43
CA ALA A 13 -3.91 -7.00 -1.68
C ALA A 13 -3.57 -8.48 -1.52
N ALA A 14 -2.43 -8.92 -2.03
CA ALA A 14 -1.98 -10.31 -1.94
C ALA A 14 -1.59 -10.70 -0.52
N TYR A 15 -0.98 -9.79 0.25
CA TYR A 15 -0.70 -10.00 1.66
C TYR A 15 -1.99 -10.24 2.47
N HIS A 16 -3.02 -9.42 2.23
CA HIS A 16 -4.27 -9.51 3.00
C HIS A 16 -5.23 -10.60 2.49
N ALA A 17 -5.36 -10.77 1.17
CA ALA A 17 -6.38 -11.63 0.55
C ALA A 17 -5.81 -12.91 -0.09
N GLY A 18 -4.48 -13.05 -0.13
CA GLY A 18 -3.79 -14.13 -0.82
C GLY A 18 -3.56 -13.83 -2.31
N SER A 19 -2.36 -14.15 -2.80
CA SER A 19 -1.97 -13.91 -4.20
C SER A 19 -2.85 -14.64 -5.22
N SER A 20 -3.39 -15.82 -4.87
CA SER A 20 -4.32 -16.58 -5.71
C SER A 20 -5.61 -15.81 -5.97
N LYS A 21 -6.12 -15.05 -4.99
CA LYS A 21 -7.31 -14.21 -5.18
C LYS A 21 -6.99 -13.01 -6.06
N VAL A 22 -5.82 -12.38 -5.89
CA VAL A 22 -5.38 -11.27 -6.76
C VAL A 22 -5.29 -11.72 -8.23
N ARG A 23 -4.72 -12.91 -8.48
CA ARG A 23 -4.69 -13.49 -9.85
C ARG A 23 -6.08 -13.77 -10.39
N LEU A 24 -6.97 -14.36 -9.58
CA LEU A 24 -8.35 -14.67 -9.98
C LEU A 24 -9.14 -13.41 -10.38
N TYR A 25 -9.05 -12.36 -9.57
CA TYR A 25 -9.74 -11.09 -9.80
C TYR A 25 -8.99 -10.18 -10.79
N ARG A 26 -7.80 -10.57 -11.26
CA ARG A 26 -6.90 -9.74 -12.08
C ARG A 26 -6.66 -8.35 -11.49
N GLY A 27 -6.54 -8.28 -10.16
CA GLY A 27 -6.47 -7.03 -9.42
C GLY A 27 -6.87 -7.18 -7.95
N VAL A 28 -7.22 -6.07 -7.32
CA VAL A 28 -7.66 -6.05 -5.91
C VAL A 28 -9.03 -6.74 -5.79
N PRO A 29 -9.16 -7.81 -4.98
CA PRO A 29 -10.44 -8.47 -4.78
C PRO A 29 -11.52 -7.52 -4.21
N PRO A 30 -12.82 -7.72 -4.49
CA PRO A 30 -13.91 -6.89 -4.01
C PRO A 30 -14.23 -7.10 -2.52
N PHE A 31 -13.24 -7.45 -1.71
CA PHE A 31 -13.40 -7.69 -0.28
C PHE A 31 -13.25 -6.37 0.49
N LYS A 32 -14.29 -6.02 1.26
CA LYS A 32 -14.32 -4.79 2.07
C LYS A 32 -13.11 -4.69 3.01
N ALA A 33 -12.71 -5.80 3.63
CA ALA A 33 -11.55 -5.86 4.52
C ALA A 33 -10.24 -5.52 3.79
N THR A 34 -10.00 -6.11 2.61
CA THR A 34 -8.82 -5.86 1.79
C THR A 34 -8.72 -4.39 1.37
N LYS A 35 -9.82 -3.81 0.89
CA LYS A 35 -9.87 -2.39 0.52
C LYS A 35 -9.59 -1.48 1.72
N LYS A 36 -10.17 -1.79 2.90
CA LYS A 36 -9.94 -1.03 4.14
C LYS A 36 -8.49 -1.11 4.60
N TYR A 37 -7.86 -2.29 4.49
CA TYR A 37 -6.46 -2.48 4.83
C TYR A 37 -5.54 -1.66 3.93
N ILE A 38 -5.72 -1.74 2.61
CA ILE A 38 -4.95 -0.96 1.64
C ILE A 38 -5.07 0.54 1.94
N LYS A 39 -6.30 1.04 2.16
CA LYS A 39 -6.54 2.44 2.52
C LYS A 39 -5.73 2.86 3.76
N LYS A 40 -5.78 2.07 4.83
CA LYS A 40 -5.07 2.35 6.09
C LYS A 40 -3.55 2.43 5.89
N VAL A 41 -2.98 1.54 5.07
CA VAL A 41 -1.53 1.56 4.77
C VAL A 41 -1.15 2.82 3.99
N PHE A 42 -1.94 3.22 3.00
CA PHE A 42 -1.68 4.45 2.24
C PHE A 42 -1.84 5.71 3.11
N GLU A 43 -2.81 5.75 4.02
CA GLU A 43 -2.96 6.83 5.01
C GLU A 43 -1.68 6.98 5.84
N TYR A 44 -1.12 5.88 6.36
CA TYR A 44 0.15 5.94 7.08
C TYR A 44 1.32 6.33 6.19
N TYR A 45 1.39 5.80 4.97
CA TYR A 45 2.47 6.13 4.04
C TYR A 45 2.52 7.65 3.77
N GLN A 46 1.38 8.28 3.53
CA GLN A 46 1.27 9.73 3.37
C GLN A 46 1.73 10.50 4.61
N ILE A 47 1.32 10.05 5.81
CA ILE A 47 1.76 10.67 7.07
C ILE A 47 3.28 10.58 7.23
N TYR A 48 3.90 9.43 6.94
CA TYR A 48 5.34 9.28 7.04
C TYR A 48 6.09 10.10 6.00
N GLN A 49 5.59 10.19 4.77
CA GLN A 49 6.16 11.05 3.73
C GLN A 49 6.11 12.53 4.13
N ASN A 50 4.96 12.99 4.64
CA ASN A 50 4.82 14.37 5.11
C ASN A 50 5.72 14.67 6.31
N ARG A 51 5.85 13.73 7.26
CA ARG A 51 6.76 13.89 8.40
C ARG A 51 8.22 13.93 7.96
N THR A 52 8.59 13.10 6.98
CA THR A 52 9.94 13.09 6.42
C THR A 52 10.25 14.43 5.73
N ALA A 53 9.32 14.92 4.91
CA ALA A 53 9.42 16.22 4.28
C ALA A 53 9.53 17.36 5.31
N ALA A 54 8.69 17.34 6.36
CA ALA A 54 8.70 18.32 7.44
C ALA A 54 10.01 18.32 8.25
N ASN A 55 10.61 17.15 8.47
CA ASN A 55 11.90 17.05 9.15
C ASN A 55 13.03 17.60 8.27
N ASN A 56 12.95 17.43 6.95
CA ASN A 56 13.98 17.89 6.01
C ASN A 56 13.97 19.41 5.79
N ILE A 57 12.84 20.09 5.95
CA ILE A 57 12.76 21.57 5.92
C ILE A 57 13.23 22.23 7.22
N GLY A 58 13.20 21.52 8.35
CA GLY A 58 13.65 22.04 9.65
C GLY A 58 15.16 21.99 9.91
N VAL A 59 15.93 21.28 9.07
CA VAL A 59 17.41 21.18 9.14
C VAL A 59 18.13 22.12 8.16
N ALA A 60 17.37 22.89 7.37
CA ALA A 60 17.91 23.81 6.37
C ALA A 60 17.88 25.28 6.83
N SER A 61 17.90 25.55 8.14
CA SER A 61 17.98 26.90 8.72
C SER A 61 19.14 27.03 9.69
#